data_AF-A0A0B1RYV6-F1
#
_entry.id   AF-A0A0B1RYV6-F1
#
_cell.length_a   1.000
_cell.length_b   1.000
_cell.length_c   1.000
_cell.angle_alpha   90.00
_cell.angle_beta   90.00
_cell.angle_gamma   90.00
#
_symmetry.space_group_name_H-M   'P 1'
#
loop_
_entity.id
_entity.type
_entity.pdbx_description
1 polymer ?
#
loop_
_entity_poly.entity_id
_entity_poly.type
_entity_poly.pdbx_seq_one_letter_code
_entity_poly.pdbx_strand_id
1 'polypeptide(L)'
;MFNDDIAVASRGIFHYPASEFQAGFTSQPTDHYYRPYYLAVYKKWVYTPCKDGGQVQREFVDIWRRFANKYRDICHFGFTFITSLTHEASLLIEPMDEFLRSSLENLQQNGALDNSVSVIMGDHGNRIGLVQFSYTGRIEERMPLMAIRLPTNFKTLYPKEYANFLTNKYKLTR
;
A
#
# COMPACT_ATOMS: atom_id res chain seq x y z
N MET A 1 11.68 0.99 4.84
CA MET A 1 10.71 2.08 5.02
C MET A 1 9.39 1.51 5.48
N PHE A 2 8.76 2.19 6.43
CA PHE A 2 7.37 1.97 6.80
C PHE A 2 6.57 3.28 6.70
N ASN A 3 5.49 3.24 5.92
CA ASN A 3 4.70 4.40 5.53
C ASN A 3 3.19 4.07 5.58
N ASP A 4 2.49 4.46 6.62
CA ASP A 4 1.07 4.15 6.79
C ASP A 4 0.17 5.38 6.83
N ASP A 5 -0.98 5.25 6.17
CA ASP A 5 -2.10 6.18 6.18
C ASP A 5 -3.34 5.46 6.73
N ILE A 6 -3.54 5.58 8.02
CA ILE A 6 -4.59 4.90 8.82
C ILE A 6 -5.73 5.83 9.25
N ALA A 7 -5.67 7.09 8.82
CA ALA A 7 -6.62 8.17 9.08
C ALA A 7 -6.88 8.57 10.56
N VAL A 8 -6.19 7.98 11.54
CA VAL A 8 -6.34 8.31 12.96
C VAL A 8 -5.00 8.33 13.69
N ALA A 9 -4.80 9.23 14.64
CA ALA A 9 -3.53 9.34 15.36
C ALA A 9 -3.29 8.19 16.37
N SER A 10 -4.36 7.55 16.87
CA SER A 10 -4.32 6.55 17.94
C SER A 10 -3.99 5.13 17.47
N ARG A 11 -3.95 4.89 16.15
CA ARG A 11 -3.65 3.57 15.58
C ARG A 11 -2.37 3.66 14.72
N GLY A 12 -2.02 2.55 14.07
CA GLY A 12 -0.84 2.37 13.21
C GLY A 12 -0.51 0.90 13.18
N ILE A 13 0.06 0.38 12.09
CA ILE A 13 0.38 -1.07 12.04
C ILE A 13 1.40 -1.45 13.13
N PHE A 14 2.24 -0.50 13.54
CA PHE A 14 3.18 -0.65 14.66
C PHE A 14 2.81 0.17 15.89
N HIS A 15 1.61 0.75 15.93
CA HIS A 15 1.17 1.62 17.02
C HIS A 15 -0.30 1.37 17.35
N TYR A 16 -0.56 0.69 18.46
CA TYR A 16 -1.91 0.43 18.93
C TYR A 16 -2.11 0.92 20.37
N PRO A 17 -3.37 1.22 20.77
CA PRO A 17 -3.66 1.60 22.15
C PRO A 17 -3.30 0.48 23.12
N ALA A 18 -2.55 0.81 24.18
CA ALA A 18 -2.14 -0.15 25.19
C ALA A 18 -3.32 -0.77 25.98
N SER A 19 -4.51 -0.17 25.90
CA SER A 19 -5.74 -0.70 26.51
C SER A 19 -6.30 -1.93 25.77
N GLU A 20 -6.01 -2.06 24.48
CA GLU A 20 -6.56 -3.11 23.61
C GLU A 20 -5.48 -4.07 23.08
N PHE A 21 -4.22 -3.62 23.00
CA PHE A 21 -3.14 -4.35 22.37
C PHE A 21 -1.86 -4.33 23.23
N GLN A 22 -0.96 -5.27 22.96
CA GLN A 22 0.37 -5.28 23.56
C GLN A 22 1.13 -3.98 23.22
N ALA A 23 1.99 -3.55 24.14
CA ALA A 23 2.84 -2.39 23.92
C ALA A 23 3.66 -2.60 22.63
N GLY A 24 3.55 -1.63 21.71
CA GLY A 24 4.30 -1.63 20.45
C GLY A 24 5.79 -1.31 20.65
N PHE A 25 6.48 -1.01 19.56
CA PHE A 25 7.90 -0.65 19.60
C PHE A 25 8.14 0.65 20.39
N THR A 26 9.10 0.64 21.30
CA THR A 26 9.52 1.80 22.10
C THR A 26 10.58 2.66 21.41
N SER A 27 11.22 2.12 20.37
CA SER A 27 12.15 2.80 19.49
C SER A 27 11.67 2.72 18.04
N GLN A 28 12.22 3.57 17.17
CA GLN A 28 11.91 3.55 15.74
C GLN A 28 12.18 2.14 15.14
N PRO A 29 11.18 1.47 14.52
CA PRO A 29 11.32 0.08 14.09
C PRO A 29 11.91 -0.10 12.69
N THR A 30 12.14 0.98 11.93
CA THR A 30 12.66 0.93 10.56
C THR A 30 13.51 2.17 10.27
N ASP A 31 14.44 2.12 9.32
CA ASP A 31 15.32 3.25 8.99
C ASP A 31 14.55 4.51 8.55
N HIS A 32 13.43 4.30 7.85
CA HIS A 32 12.50 5.36 7.45
C HIS A 32 11.12 5.09 8.03
N TYR A 33 10.84 5.71 9.18
CA TYR A 33 9.58 5.57 9.89
C TYR A 33 8.79 6.88 9.84
N TYR A 34 7.69 6.91 9.08
CA TYR A 34 6.93 8.14 8.82
C TYR A 34 5.93 8.51 9.93
N ARG A 35 6.07 7.96 11.15
CA ARG A 35 5.18 8.25 12.29
C ARG A 35 5.03 9.74 12.63
N PRO A 36 6.13 10.50 12.74
CA PRO A 36 6.03 11.94 12.96
C PRO A 36 5.30 12.68 11.82
N TYR A 37 5.52 12.27 10.56
CA TYR A 37 4.90 12.90 9.40
C TYR A 37 3.37 12.75 9.44
N TYR A 38 2.85 11.52 9.53
CA TYR A 38 1.40 11.37 9.49
C TYR A 38 0.73 11.95 10.77
N LEU A 39 1.41 11.99 11.93
CA LEU A 39 0.88 12.68 13.12
C LEU A 39 0.68 14.18 12.86
N ALA A 40 1.60 14.79 12.11
CA ALA A 40 1.46 16.17 11.67
C ALA A 40 0.33 16.31 10.63
N VAL A 41 0.18 15.34 9.71
CA VAL A 41 -0.95 15.29 8.75
C VAL A 41 -2.29 15.20 9.48
N TYR A 42 -2.42 14.36 10.52
CA TYR A 42 -3.69 14.21 11.24
C TYR A 42 -3.98 15.31 12.25
N LYS A 43 -2.99 16.13 12.58
CA LYS A 43 -3.19 17.29 13.47
C LYS A 43 -4.20 18.25 12.82
N LYS A 44 -5.37 18.40 13.47
CA LYS A 44 -6.52 19.21 13.02
C LYS A 44 -7.07 18.82 11.64
N TRP A 45 -6.75 17.63 11.15
CA TRP A 45 -7.35 17.15 9.91
C TRP A 45 -8.74 16.60 10.20
N VAL A 46 -9.71 17.06 9.43
CA VAL A 46 -11.03 16.46 9.33
C VAL A 46 -10.92 15.36 8.29
N TYR A 47 -11.51 14.19 8.52
CA TYR A 47 -11.47 13.08 7.57
C TYR A 47 -12.03 13.51 6.20
N THR A 48 -11.15 13.86 5.27
CA THR A 48 -11.47 14.31 3.91
C THR A 48 -10.33 13.95 2.97
N PRO A 49 -10.60 13.62 1.70
CA PRO A 49 -9.56 13.31 0.72
C PRO A 49 -8.50 14.41 0.58
N CYS A 50 -8.85 15.66 0.88
CA CYS A 50 -7.99 16.82 0.63
C CYS A 50 -7.50 17.50 1.91
N LYS A 51 -6.24 17.94 1.92
CA LYS A 51 -5.66 18.83 2.93
C LYS A 51 -4.73 19.82 2.24
N ASP A 52 -4.78 21.09 2.66
CA ASP A 52 -3.89 22.15 2.17
C ASP A 52 -3.86 22.29 0.62
N GLY A 53 -5.00 22.03 -0.03
CA GLY A 53 -5.17 22.15 -1.49
C GLY A 53 -4.79 20.91 -2.30
N GLY A 54 -4.34 19.82 -1.68
CA GLY A 54 -3.96 18.58 -2.35
C GLY A 54 -4.67 17.34 -1.78
N GLN A 55 -4.67 16.25 -2.55
CA GLN A 55 -5.15 14.96 -2.08
C GLN A 55 -4.10 14.30 -1.17
N VAL A 56 -4.46 14.03 0.09
CA VAL A 56 -3.53 13.58 1.14
C VAL A 56 -2.85 12.26 0.77
N GLN A 57 -3.59 11.35 0.13
CA GLN A 57 -3.12 10.00 -0.19
C GLN A 57 -2.04 9.97 -1.29
N ARG A 58 -1.97 11.02 -2.13
CA ARG A 58 -0.91 11.17 -3.14
C ARG A 58 0.47 11.26 -2.51
N GLU A 59 0.58 11.91 -1.35
CA GLU A 59 1.84 12.02 -0.63
C GLU A 59 2.38 10.66 -0.18
N PHE A 60 1.50 9.74 0.25
CA PHE A 60 1.92 8.41 0.67
C PHE A 60 2.43 7.57 -0.52
N VAL A 61 1.77 7.67 -1.68
CA VAL A 61 2.25 7.05 -2.91
C VAL A 61 3.55 7.70 -3.40
N ASP A 62 3.68 9.03 -3.27
CA ASP A 62 4.90 9.74 -3.65
C ASP A 62 6.10 9.38 -2.76
N ILE A 63 5.89 9.25 -1.45
CA ILE A 63 6.91 8.77 -0.51
C ILE A 63 7.42 7.38 -0.94
N TRP A 64 6.52 6.47 -1.30
CA TRP A 64 6.88 5.15 -1.82
C TRP A 64 7.68 5.25 -3.12
N ARG A 65 7.21 6.05 -4.09
CA ARG A 65 7.89 6.27 -5.37
C ARG A 65 9.30 6.84 -5.17
N ARG A 66 9.45 7.86 -4.30
CA ARG A 66 10.76 8.47 -3.99
C ARG A 66 11.68 7.49 -3.29
N PHE A 67 11.17 6.69 -2.34
CA PHE A 67 11.94 5.67 -1.65
C PHE A 67 12.47 4.61 -2.63
N ALA A 68 11.60 4.03 -3.46
CA ALA A 68 11.99 3.02 -4.43
C ALA A 68 13.04 3.54 -5.44
N ASN A 69 12.89 4.78 -5.92
CA ASN A 69 13.90 5.41 -6.78
C ASN A 69 15.24 5.65 -6.03
N LYS A 70 15.18 6.21 -4.82
CA LYS A 70 16.38 6.58 -4.05
C LYS A 70 17.23 5.36 -3.67
N TYR A 71 16.58 4.24 -3.36
CA TYR A 71 17.21 3.02 -2.88
C TYR A 71 17.35 1.94 -3.95
N ARG A 72 17.08 2.23 -5.23
CA ARG A 72 17.10 1.20 -6.31
C ARG A 72 18.40 0.38 -6.38
N ASP A 73 19.53 1.00 -6.00
CA ASP A 73 20.87 0.41 -6.06
C ASP A 73 21.33 -0.17 -4.70
N ILE A 74 20.46 -0.19 -3.69
CA ILE A 74 20.73 -0.65 -2.31
C ILE A 74 19.67 -1.67 -1.91
N CYS A 75 20.04 -2.78 -1.26
CA CYS A 75 19.05 -3.72 -0.74
C CYS A 75 18.13 -3.03 0.26
N HIS A 76 16.82 -3.03 -0.02
CA HIS A 76 15.84 -2.33 0.80
C HIS A 76 14.52 -3.10 0.87
N PHE A 77 13.75 -2.80 1.91
CA PHE A 77 12.37 -3.25 2.07
C PHE A 77 11.48 -2.04 2.36
N GLY A 78 10.35 -1.93 1.67
CA GLY A 78 9.38 -0.86 1.83
C GLY A 78 7.99 -1.44 2.01
N PHE A 79 7.26 -0.94 3.02
CA PHE A 79 5.87 -1.29 3.25
C PHE A 79 5.04 -0.02 3.35
N THR A 80 4.06 0.11 2.46
CA THR A 80 3.14 1.24 2.41
C THR A 80 1.71 0.75 2.58
N PHE A 81 0.97 1.29 3.53
CA PHE A 81 -0.41 0.87 3.83
C PHE A 81 -1.36 2.05 3.82
N ILE A 82 -2.28 2.10 2.88
CA ILE A 82 -3.19 3.24 2.68
C ILE A 82 -4.62 2.79 2.94
N THR A 83 -5.27 3.38 3.94
CA THR A 83 -6.65 3.07 4.31
C THR A 83 -7.60 4.25 4.14
N SER A 84 -7.13 5.49 4.38
CA SER A 84 -8.02 6.66 4.44
C SER A 84 -8.80 6.92 3.13
N LEU A 85 -8.28 6.43 2.01
CA LEU A 85 -8.90 6.59 0.70
C LEU A 85 -10.16 5.74 0.54
N THR A 86 -10.13 4.49 1.00
CA THR A 86 -11.09 3.45 0.58
C THR A 86 -11.83 2.80 1.74
N HIS A 87 -11.34 2.94 2.98
CA HIS A 87 -11.86 2.19 4.12
C HIS A 87 -13.28 2.60 4.52
N GLU A 88 -13.65 3.87 4.40
CA GLU A 88 -15.00 4.36 4.76
C GLU A 88 -15.89 4.65 3.55
N ALA A 89 -15.32 4.73 2.34
CA ALA A 89 -16.05 5.00 1.10
C ALA A 89 -15.33 4.39 -0.11
N SER A 90 -16.01 3.49 -0.82
CA SER A 90 -15.42 2.74 -1.94
C SER A 90 -15.23 3.54 -3.23
N LEU A 91 -15.94 4.66 -3.40
CA LEU A 91 -15.95 5.44 -4.65
C LEU A 91 -14.79 6.45 -4.78
N LEU A 92 -13.88 6.50 -3.81
CA LEU A 92 -12.83 7.52 -3.76
C LEU A 92 -11.47 7.02 -4.28
N ILE A 93 -11.38 5.82 -4.86
CA ILE A 93 -10.13 5.29 -5.41
C ILE A 93 -9.77 5.89 -6.78
N GLU A 94 -10.77 6.23 -7.60
CA GLU A 94 -10.58 6.73 -8.96
C GLU A 94 -9.61 7.93 -9.07
N PRO A 95 -9.67 8.96 -8.18
CA PRO A 95 -8.73 10.09 -8.23
C PRO A 95 -7.25 9.73 -8.01
N MET A 96 -6.96 8.53 -7.48
CA MET A 96 -5.61 8.02 -7.28
C MET A 96 -5.09 7.20 -8.46
N ASP A 97 -5.95 6.73 -9.35
CA ASP A 97 -5.58 5.80 -10.43
C ASP A 97 -4.47 6.39 -11.32
N GLU A 98 -4.69 7.60 -11.83
CA GLU A 98 -3.73 8.30 -12.68
C GLU A 98 -2.41 8.61 -11.97
N PHE A 99 -2.46 8.92 -10.67
CA PHE A 99 -1.27 9.20 -9.88
C PHE A 99 -0.46 7.92 -9.59
N LEU A 100 -1.14 6.80 -9.34
CA LEU A 100 -0.51 5.51 -9.16
C LEU A 100 0.11 5.00 -10.48
N ARG A 101 -0.62 5.14 -11.60
CA ARG A 101 -0.13 4.82 -12.95
C ARG A 101 1.15 5.58 -13.27
N SER A 102 1.14 6.91 -13.16
CA SER A 102 2.31 7.73 -13.44
C SER A 102 3.48 7.45 -12.48
N SER A 103 3.19 7.10 -11.22
CA SER A 103 4.23 6.66 -10.27
C SER A 103 4.87 5.33 -10.69
N LEU A 104 4.07 4.36 -11.15
CA LEU A 104 4.56 3.09 -11.67
C LEU A 104 5.38 3.26 -12.96
N GLU A 105 4.92 4.09 -13.88
CA GLU A 105 5.65 4.44 -15.10
C GLU A 105 7.00 5.08 -14.77
N ASN A 106 7.04 5.99 -13.80
CA ASN A 106 8.27 6.59 -13.33
C ASN A 106 9.25 5.55 -12.77
N LEU A 107 8.77 4.63 -11.92
CA LEU A 107 9.61 3.57 -11.36
C LEU A 107 10.13 2.60 -12.43
N GLN A 108 9.33 2.30 -13.45
CA GLN A 108 9.72 1.48 -14.58
C GLN A 108 10.78 2.19 -15.45
N GLN A 109 10.57 3.46 -15.79
CA GLN A 109 11.50 4.23 -16.63
C GLN A 109 12.85 4.47 -15.95
N ASN A 110 12.86 4.60 -14.63
CA ASN A 110 14.07 4.81 -13.84
C ASN A 110 14.81 3.52 -13.46
N GLY A 111 14.31 2.36 -13.88
CA GLY A 111 14.87 1.04 -13.56
C GLY A 111 14.70 0.63 -12.09
N ALA A 112 13.93 1.38 -11.29
CA ALA A 112 13.71 1.07 -9.87
C ALA A 112 13.02 -0.29 -9.68
N LEU A 113 12.26 -0.75 -10.68
CA LEU A 113 11.61 -2.04 -10.65
C LEU A 113 12.50 -3.20 -11.14
N ASP A 114 13.61 -2.93 -11.83
CA ASP A 114 14.35 -3.96 -12.56
C ASP A 114 14.97 -5.04 -11.69
N ASN A 115 15.36 -4.68 -10.46
CA ASN A 115 15.94 -5.57 -9.47
C ASN A 115 15.09 -5.69 -8.19
N SER A 116 13.78 -5.46 -8.29
CA SER A 116 12.87 -5.49 -7.13
C SER A 116 11.67 -6.39 -7.38
N VAL A 117 11.13 -6.95 -6.30
CA VAL A 117 9.77 -7.51 -6.29
C VAL A 117 8.83 -6.42 -5.79
N SER A 118 7.86 -6.04 -6.62
CA SER A 118 6.83 -5.07 -6.25
C SER A 118 5.49 -5.78 -6.14
N VAL A 119 4.78 -5.53 -5.03
CA VAL A 119 3.44 -6.07 -4.77
C VAL A 119 2.49 -4.91 -4.51
N ILE A 120 1.39 -4.86 -5.25
CA ILE A 120 0.26 -3.96 -4.99
C ILE A 120 -0.94 -4.85 -4.72
N MET A 121 -1.54 -4.70 -3.53
CA MET A 121 -2.68 -5.52 -3.16
C MET A 121 -3.66 -4.77 -2.25
N GLY A 122 -4.92 -5.19 -2.30
CA GLY A 122 -5.89 -4.92 -1.23
C GLY A 122 -5.81 -6.00 -0.14
N ASP A 123 -6.06 -5.64 1.11
CA ASP A 123 -6.23 -6.59 2.20
C ASP A 123 -7.60 -7.29 2.14
N HIS A 124 -8.61 -6.60 1.60
CA HIS A 124 -9.91 -7.12 1.24
C HIS A 124 -10.50 -6.35 0.03
N GLY A 125 -11.52 -6.90 -0.61
CA GLY A 125 -12.32 -6.16 -1.60
C GLY A 125 -13.39 -5.28 -0.96
N ASN A 126 -14.33 -4.71 -1.71
CA ASN A 126 -15.31 -3.79 -1.12
C ASN A 126 -16.28 -4.50 -0.16
N ARG A 127 -16.18 -4.19 1.14
CA ARG A 127 -17.05 -4.68 2.21
C ARG A 127 -17.91 -3.59 2.86
N ILE A 128 -17.87 -2.38 2.33
CA ILE A 128 -18.41 -1.18 2.98
C ILE A 128 -19.78 -0.83 2.40
N GLY A 129 -20.73 -0.53 3.28
CA GLY A 129 -22.10 -0.12 2.91
C GLY A 129 -23.03 -1.29 2.60
N LEU A 130 -24.17 -0.99 1.96
CA LEU A 130 -25.23 -1.97 1.71
C LEU A 130 -24.84 -3.05 0.68
N VAL A 131 -23.83 -2.77 -0.16
CA VAL A 131 -23.40 -3.70 -1.22
C VAL A 131 -22.98 -5.05 -0.65
N GLN A 132 -22.40 -5.09 0.56
CA GLN A 132 -21.96 -6.32 1.23
C GLN A 132 -23.09 -7.35 1.45
N PHE A 133 -24.35 -6.90 1.50
CA PHE A 133 -25.51 -7.79 1.69
C PHE A 133 -26.04 -8.37 0.38
N SER A 134 -25.54 -7.91 -0.77
CA SER A 134 -25.90 -8.44 -2.08
C SER A 134 -25.00 -9.62 -2.47
N TYR A 135 -25.50 -10.48 -3.36
CA TYR A 135 -24.69 -11.55 -3.94
C TYR A 135 -23.40 -11.01 -4.59
N THR A 136 -23.51 -9.94 -5.38
CA THR A 136 -22.36 -9.28 -6.02
C THR A 136 -21.38 -8.74 -5.00
N GLY A 137 -21.82 -8.07 -3.94
CA GLY A 137 -20.90 -7.54 -2.93
C GLY A 137 -20.13 -8.61 -2.18
N ARG A 138 -20.72 -9.79 -1.94
CA ARG A 138 -20.01 -10.94 -1.36
C ARG A 138 -18.95 -11.54 -2.28
N ILE A 139 -19.08 -11.31 -3.59
CA ILE A 139 -18.03 -11.64 -4.56
C ILE A 139 -16.96 -10.54 -4.52
N GLU A 140 -17.35 -9.28 -4.65
CA GLU A 140 -16.43 -8.13 -4.61
C GLU A 140 -15.55 -8.11 -3.36
N GLU A 141 -16.11 -8.35 -2.18
CA GLU A 141 -15.39 -8.46 -0.90
C GLU A 141 -14.23 -9.47 -0.95
N ARG A 142 -14.37 -10.54 -1.73
CA ARG A 142 -13.39 -11.64 -1.86
C ARG A 142 -12.45 -11.49 -3.06
N MET A 143 -12.57 -10.39 -3.81
CA MET A 143 -11.75 -10.12 -4.99
C MET A 143 -10.88 -8.87 -4.82
N PRO A 144 -10.01 -8.77 -3.80
CA PRO A 144 -8.99 -7.73 -3.79
C PRO A 144 -8.05 -7.90 -4.99
N LEU A 145 -7.58 -6.78 -5.54
CA LEU A 145 -6.45 -6.79 -6.48
C LEU A 145 -5.23 -7.42 -5.79
N MET A 146 -4.50 -8.26 -6.52
CA MET A 146 -3.14 -8.66 -6.19
C MET A 146 -2.30 -8.64 -7.47
N ALA A 147 -1.45 -7.62 -7.59
CA ALA A 147 -0.52 -7.45 -8.70
C ALA A 147 0.91 -7.62 -8.20
N ILE A 148 1.67 -8.51 -8.83
CA ILE A 148 3.06 -8.81 -8.48
C ILE A 148 3.92 -8.60 -9.71
N ARG A 149 4.95 -7.76 -9.59
CA ARG A 149 6.01 -7.60 -10.59
C ARG A 149 7.31 -8.16 -10.02
N LEU A 150 7.93 -9.07 -10.75
CA LEU A 150 9.23 -9.66 -10.41
C LEU A 150 10.37 -8.87 -11.11
N PRO A 151 11.63 -9.04 -10.66
CA PRO A 151 12.79 -8.48 -11.36
C PRO A 151 12.83 -8.88 -12.84
N THR A 152 13.37 -8.01 -13.69
CA THR A 152 13.33 -8.17 -15.16
C THR A 152 13.99 -9.46 -15.64
N ASN A 153 15.04 -9.91 -14.95
CA ASN A 153 15.78 -11.14 -15.25
C ASN A 153 15.33 -12.37 -14.41
N PHE A 154 14.32 -12.22 -13.55
CA PHE A 154 13.93 -13.27 -12.59
C PHE A 154 13.55 -14.59 -13.27
N LYS A 155 12.77 -14.53 -14.36
CA LYS A 155 12.35 -15.71 -15.12
C LYS A 155 13.55 -16.50 -15.67
N THR A 156 14.61 -15.80 -16.09
CA THR A 156 15.81 -16.41 -16.68
C THR A 156 16.73 -16.98 -15.60
N LEU A 157 16.91 -16.24 -14.49
CA LEU A 157 17.78 -16.66 -13.40
C LEU A 157 17.16 -17.74 -12.50
N TYR A 158 15.84 -17.73 -12.33
CA TYR A 158 15.08 -18.58 -11.41
C TYR A 158 13.88 -19.26 -12.12
N PRO A 159 14.14 -20.10 -13.14
CA PRO A 159 13.07 -20.67 -13.97
C PRO A 159 12.12 -21.59 -13.18
N LYS A 160 12.62 -22.29 -12.15
CA LYS A 160 11.81 -23.17 -11.30
C LYS A 160 10.86 -22.36 -10.42
N GLU A 161 11.36 -21.32 -9.77
CA GLU A 161 10.61 -20.43 -8.90
C GLU A 161 9.56 -19.66 -9.72
N TYR A 162 9.92 -19.21 -10.91
CA TYR A 162 8.98 -18.57 -11.83
C TYR A 162 7.89 -19.54 -12.30
N ALA A 163 8.21 -20.81 -12.59
CA ALA A 163 7.21 -21.83 -12.89
C ALA A 163 6.25 -22.05 -11.71
N ASN A 164 6.79 -22.15 -10.48
CA ASN A 164 5.99 -22.26 -9.27
C ASN A 164 5.06 -21.05 -9.10
N PHE A 165 5.56 -19.83 -9.32
CA PHE A 165 4.75 -18.61 -9.28
C PHE A 165 3.56 -18.70 -10.25
N LEU A 166 3.82 -19.10 -11.51
CA LEU A 166 2.76 -19.27 -12.52
C LEU A 166 1.75 -20.36 -12.15
N THR A 167 2.17 -21.45 -11.51
CA THR A 167 1.26 -22.50 -11.02
C THR A 167 0.37 -22.01 -9.87
N ASN A 168 0.84 -21.04 -9.07
CA ASN A 168 0.13 -20.56 -7.89
C ASN A 168 -0.69 -19.28 -8.12
N LYS A 169 -0.62 -18.65 -9.30
CA LYS A 169 -1.27 -17.35 -9.58
C LYS A 169 -2.80 -17.30 -9.35
N TYR A 170 -3.48 -18.45 -9.35
CA TYR A 170 -4.94 -18.55 -9.13
C TYR A 170 -5.31 -19.27 -7.84
N LYS A 171 -4.36 -19.52 -6.94
CA LYS A 171 -4.62 -20.28 -5.71
C LYS A 171 -4.96 -19.41 -4.51
N LEU A 172 -4.67 -18.12 -4.57
CA LEU A 172 -5.00 -17.13 -3.53
C LEU A 172 -6.38 -16.49 -3.75
N THR A 173 -6.97 -16.66 -4.93
CA THR A 173 -8.33 -16.24 -5.28
C THR A 173 -9.22 -17.48 -5.36
N ARG A 174 -9.70 -17.97 -4.21
CA ARG A 174 -10.69 -19.05 -4.14
C ARG A 174 -12.05 -18.52 -3.71
#